data_AF-A0A9P6WP34-F1
#
_entry.id   AF-A0A9P6WP34-F1
#
_cell.length_a   1.000
_cell.length_b   1.000
_cell.length_c   1.000
_cell.angle_alpha   90.00
_cell.angle_beta   90.00
_cell.angle_gamma   90.00
#
_symmetry.space_group_name_H-M   'P 1'
#
loop_
_entity.id
_entity.type
_entity.pdbx_description
1 polymer ?
#
loop_
_entity_poly.entity_id
_entity_poly.type
_entity_poly.pdbx_seq_one_letter_code
_entity_poly.pdbx_strand_id
1 'polypeptide(L)'
;MSSVDDIITRAWVQIAPYSGAKLRLTDMLTLFNIMEDLTRCKILSEEYREFLVEFILECPDTEVDHNQFKSLIERLFESSFENIIRGNLMARTREGYENTNNYDQDFTQTMNLESSKFNEFMQRDSIDEKEDILRKRISELESMISKSQIRGPKDDRVTSKMKDILIGYYKSLDSISRVSYISGDMTNIEEWYR
;
A
#
# COMPACT_ATOMS: atom_id res chain seq x y z
N MET A 1 -20.58 -20.62 13.13
CA MET A 1 -19.56 -19.69 12.61
C MET A 1 -20.19 -18.97 11.43
N SER A 2 -20.09 -17.64 11.34
CA SER A 2 -20.49 -16.90 10.12
C SER A 2 -19.67 -17.41 8.94
N SER A 3 -20.27 -17.49 7.75
CA SER A 3 -19.52 -17.91 6.57
C SER A 3 -18.43 -16.86 6.25
N VAL A 4 -17.36 -17.27 5.55
CA VAL A 4 -16.32 -16.34 5.13
C VAL A 4 -16.90 -15.22 4.26
N ASP A 5 -17.86 -15.56 3.40
CA ASP A 5 -18.56 -14.61 2.54
C ASP A 5 -19.41 -13.61 3.36
N ASP A 6 -19.98 -14.01 4.51
CA ASP A 6 -20.65 -13.09 5.44
C ASP A 6 -19.67 -12.11 6.10
N ILE A 7 -18.47 -12.58 6.47
CA ILE A 7 -17.45 -11.73 7.12
C ILE A 7 -16.99 -10.64 6.17
N ILE A 8 -16.61 -11.01 4.95
CA ILE A 8 -16.15 -10.04 3.95
C ILE A 8 -17.29 -9.08 3.56
N THR A 9 -18.52 -9.56 3.37
CA THR A 9 -19.67 -8.69 3.05
C THR A 9 -19.91 -7.67 4.17
N ARG A 10 -19.87 -8.11 5.43
CA ARG A 10 -20.04 -7.21 6.60
C ARG A 10 -18.88 -6.24 6.77
N ALA A 11 -17.65 -6.64 6.45
CA ALA A 11 -16.50 -5.76 6.47
C ALA A 11 -16.60 -4.70 5.35
N TRP A 12 -17.04 -5.12 4.17
CA TRP A 12 -17.21 -4.27 2.99
C TRP A 12 -18.25 -3.16 3.23
N VAL A 13 -19.42 -3.53 3.75
CA VAL A 13 -20.52 -2.58 4.03
C VAL A 13 -20.13 -1.53 5.08
N GLN A 14 -19.19 -1.86 5.98
CA GLN A 14 -18.68 -0.90 6.96
C GLN A 14 -17.77 0.17 6.36
N ILE A 15 -17.22 -0.05 5.16
CA ILE A 15 -16.41 0.94 4.44
C ILE A 15 -17.26 1.64 3.37
N ALA A 16 -18.02 0.86 2.58
CA ALA A 16 -18.88 1.37 1.53
C ALA A 16 -20.29 0.74 1.63
N PRO A 17 -21.29 1.47 2.15
CA PRO A 17 -22.57 0.90 2.56
C PRO A 17 -23.56 0.57 1.41
N TYR A 18 -23.17 0.74 0.15
CA TYR A 18 -24.06 0.57 -1.01
C TYR A 18 -23.74 -0.70 -1.81
N SER A 19 -24.78 -1.31 -2.39
CA SER A 19 -24.65 -2.49 -3.24
C SER A 19 -23.83 -2.17 -4.49
N GLY A 20 -22.83 -3.00 -4.80
CA GLY A 20 -21.95 -2.80 -5.96
C GLY A 20 -20.87 -1.73 -5.77
N ALA A 21 -20.70 -1.21 -4.56
CA ALA A 21 -19.64 -0.24 -4.27
C ALA A 21 -18.25 -0.87 -4.47
N LYS A 22 -17.39 -0.15 -5.19
CA LYS A 22 -15.97 -0.46 -5.30
C LYS A 22 -15.22 0.18 -4.15
N LEU A 23 -14.14 -0.48 -3.74
CA LEU A 23 -13.19 0.05 -2.78
C LEU A 23 -11.87 0.35 -3.49
N ARG A 24 -11.19 1.41 -3.07
CA ARG A 24 -9.83 1.68 -3.54
C ARG A 24 -8.85 0.74 -2.83
N LEU A 25 -7.72 0.41 -3.46
CA LEU A 25 -6.68 -0.40 -2.80
C LEU A 25 -6.22 0.24 -1.48
N THR A 26 -6.26 1.56 -1.36
CA THR A 26 -5.96 2.30 -0.13
C THR A 26 -6.84 1.93 1.06
N ASP A 27 -8.02 1.33 0.83
CA ASP A 27 -8.92 0.88 1.88
C ASP A 27 -8.64 -0.56 2.36
N MET A 28 -7.70 -1.29 1.73
CA MET A 28 -7.41 -2.69 2.04
C MET A 28 -6.99 -2.93 3.49
N LEU A 29 -6.07 -2.13 4.03
CA LEU A 29 -5.63 -2.27 5.43
C LEU A 29 -6.80 -2.04 6.39
N THR A 30 -7.68 -1.10 6.07
CA THR A 30 -8.91 -0.85 6.82
C THR A 30 -9.83 -2.05 6.76
N LEU A 31 -9.99 -2.66 5.59
CA LEU A 31 -10.82 -3.84 5.40
C LEU A 31 -10.29 -5.04 6.20
N PHE A 32 -8.98 -5.28 6.19
CA PHE A 32 -8.35 -6.31 7.03
C PHE A 32 -8.56 -6.05 8.52
N ASN A 33 -8.41 -4.80 8.99
CA ASN A 33 -8.66 -4.45 10.38
C ASN A 33 -10.11 -4.76 10.80
N ILE A 34 -11.09 -4.44 9.96
CA ILE A 34 -12.50 -4.78 10.25
C ILE A 34 -12.72 -6.29 10.26
N MET A 35 -12.13 -7.02 9.30
CA MET A 35 -12.24 -8.48 9.26
C MET A 35 -11.64 -9.13 10.51
N GLU A 36 -10.49 -8.67 10.98
CA GLU A 36 -9.86 -9.14 12.23
C GLU A 36 -10.74 -8.87 13.46
N ASP A 37 -11.42 -7.72 13.51
CA ASP A 37 -12.32 -7.39 14.60
C ASP A 37 -13.59 -8.28 14.57
N LEU A 38 -14.09 -8.62 13.37
CA LEU A 38 -15.22 -9.53 13.17
C LEU A 38 -14.88 -10.98 13.52
N THR A 39 -13.68 -11.45 13.16
CA THR A 39 -13.22 -12.83 13.45
C THR A 39 -12.61 -12.98 14.84
N ARG A 40 -12.24 -11.88 15.49
CA ARG A 40 -11.45 -11.83 16.74
C ARG A 40 -10.12 -12.58 16.63
N CYS A 41 -9.53 -12.62 15.43
CA CYS A 41 -8.22 -13.21 15.20
C CYS A 41 -7.35 -12.25 14.37
N LYS A 42 -6.03 -12.32 14.56
CA LYS A 42 -5.08 -11.60 13.70
C LYS A 42 -4.96 -12.36 12.38
N ILE A 43 -5.24 -11.70 11.26
CA ILE A 43 -5.28 -12.30 9.91
C ILE A 43 -3.92 -12.10 9.23
N LEU A 44 -3.34 -10.90 9.34
CA LEU A 44 -2.08 -10.54 8.69
C LEU A 44 -0.97 -10.27 9.72
N SER A 45 0.22 -10.81 9.46
CA SER A 45 1.44 -10.50 10.22
C SER A 45 1.87 -9.06 9.96
N GLU A 46 2.82 -8.56 10.75
CA GLU A 46 3.36 -7.22 10.52
C GLU A 46 4.07 -7.12 9.17
N GLU A 47 4.80 -8.16 8.79
CA GLU A 47 5.51 -8.27 7.51
C GLU A 47 4.53 -8.20 6.32
N TYR A 48 3.41 -8.94 6.38
CA TYR A 48 2.39 -8.87 5.33
C TYR A 48 1.67 -7.52 5.29
N ARG A 49 1.48 -6.86 6.44
CA ARG A 49 0.90 -5.52 6.49
C ARG A 49 1.83 -4.48 5.87
N GLU A 50 3.13 -4.55 6.18
CA GLU A 50 4.14 -3.70 5.58
C GLU A 50 4.21 -3.88 4.05
N PHE A 51 4.23 -5.12 3.57
CA PHE A 51 4.19 -5.42 2.14
C PHE A 51 2.93 -4.87 1.44
N LEU A 52 1.76 -4.96 2.09
CA LEU A 52 0.54 -4.36 1.55
C LEU A 52 0.65 -2.84 1.40
N VAL A 53 1.38 -2.13 2.28
CA VAL A 53 1.58 -0.68 2.14
C VAL A 53 2.31 -0.38 0.83
N GLU A 54 3.41 -1.08 0.56
CA GLU A 54 4.20 -0.91 -0.67
C GLU A 54 3.34 -1.22 -1.90
N PHE A 55 2.62 -2.34 -1.90
CA PHE A 55 1.72 -2.74 -2.98
C PHE A 55 0.63 -1.69 -3.27
N ILE A 56 0.00 -1.15 -2.23
CA ILE A 56 -1.05 -0.13 -2.36
C ILE A 56 -0.48 1.15 -3.01
N LEU A 57 0.74 1.54 -2.63
CA LEU A 57 1.38 2.75 -3.13
C LEU A 57 1.81 2.66 -4.59
N GLU A 58 1.99 1.46 -5.14
CA GLU A 58 2.21 1.30 -6.58
C GLU A 58 0.98 1.73 -7.39
N CYS A 59 -0.23 1.41 -6.90
CA CYS A 59 -1.48 1.57 -7.64
C CYS A 59 -2.63 2.15 -6.77
N PRO A 60 -2.49 3.35 -6.18
CA PRO A 60 -3.44 3.85 -5.17
C PRO A 60 -4.84 4.16 -5.72
N ASP A 61 -4.95 4.43 -7.02
CA ASP A 61 -6.23 4.74 -7.68
C ASP A 61 -7.02 3.50 -8.12
N THR A 62 -6.43 2.32 -8.00
CA THR A 62 -7.11 1.11 -8.45
C THR A 62 -8.32 0.83 -7.56
N GLU A 63 -9.48 0.75 -8.21
CA GLU A 63 -10.74 0.36 -7.58
C GLU A 63 -11.04 -1.11 -7.86
N VAL A 64 -11.43 -1.83 -6.81
CA VAL A 64 -11.79 -3.24 -6.89
C VAL A 64 -13.20 -3.45 -6.33
N ASP A 65 -13.96 -4.31 -7.00
CA ASP A 65 -15.17 -4.89 -6.43
C ASP A 65 -14.83 -6.05 -5.48
N HIS A 66 -15.87 -6.58 -4.83
CA HIS A 66 -15.77 -7.66 -3.86
C HIS A 66 -15.07 -8.92 -4.38
N ASN A 67 -15.40 -9.34 -5.61
CA ASN A 67 -14.83 -10.54 -6.22
C ASN A 67 -13.40 -10.29 -6.67
N GLN A 68 -13.14 -9.12 -7.26
CA GLN A 68 -11.81 -8.69 -7.65
C GLN A 68 -10.87 -8.62 -6.45
N PHE A 69 -11.33 -8.10 -5.32
CA PHE A 69 -10.55 -8.09 -4.08
C PHE A 69 -10.23 -9.50 -3.61
N LYS A 70 -11.22 -10.40 -3.55
CA LYS A 70 -11.02 -11.80 -3.15
C LYS A 70 -9.95 -12.46 -4.02
N SER A 71 -10.09 -12.39 -5.34
CA SER A 71 -9.12 -12.94 -6.29
C SER A 71 -7.75 -12.29 -6.21
N LEU A 72 -7.68 -10.98 -5.96
CA LEU A 72 -6.43 -10.25 -5.82
C LEU A 72 -5.66 -10.73 -4.58
N ILE A 73 -6.34 -10.81 -3.43
CA ILE A 73 -5.75 -11.25 -2.17
C ILE A 73 -5.32 -12.72 -2.24
N GLU A 74 -6.11 -13.58 -2.88
CA GLU A 74 -5.75 -15.00 -3.08
C GLU A 74 -4.48 -15.15 -3.92
N ARG A 75 -4.34 -14.33 -4.97
CA ARG A 75 -3.13 -14.31 -5.81
C ARG A 75 -1.93 -13.72 -5.07
N LEU A 76 -2.16 -12.67 -4.28
CA LEU A 76 -1.10 -11.95 -3.59
C LEU A 76 -0.43 -12.80 -2.50
N PHE A 77 -1.22 -13.61 -1.78
CA PHE A 77 -0.73 -14.46 -0.69
C PHE A 77 -0.67 -15.95 -1.04
N GLU A 78 -0.93 -16.30 -2.30
CA GLU A 78 -0.93 -17.68 -2.82
C GLU A 78 -1.71 -18.66 -1.91
N SER A 79 -2.88 -18.21 -1.45
CA SER A 79 -3.68 -18.91 -0.45
C SER A 79 -5.15 -18.61 -0.69
N SER A 80 -6.02 -19.60 -0.45
CA SER A 80 -7.47 -19.35 -0.57
C SER A 80 -7.92 -18.32 0.46
N PHE A 81 -8.91 -17.51 0.08
CA PHE A 81 -9.39 -16.43 0.94
C PHE A 81 -9.94 -16.97 2.27
N GLU A 82 -10.56 -18.15 2.23
CA GLU A 82 -11.00 -18.87 3.44
C GLU A 82 -9.84 -19.20 4.38
N ASN A 83 -8.69 -19.65 3.85
CA ASN A 83 -7.51 -19.92 4.66
C ASN A 83 -6.91 -18.63 5.25
N ILE A 84 -6.95 -17.54 4.48
CA ILE A 84 -6.47 -16.23 4.91
C ILE A 84 -7.32 -15.73 6.09
N ILE A 85 -8.65 -15.70 5.96
CA ILE A 85 -9.57 -15.24 7.02
C ILE A 85 -9.51 -16.11 8.28
N ARG A 86 -9.18 -17.40 8.14
CA ARG A 86 -8.94 -18.29 9.28
C ARG A 86 -7.62 -18.03 10.02
N GLY A 87 -6.78 -17.13 9.52
CA GLY A 87 -5.48 -16.79 10.10
C GLY A 87 -4.37 -17.82 9.77
N ASN A 88 -4.59 -18.69 8.78
CA ASN A 88 -3.61 -19.74 8.44
C ASN A 88 -2.33 -19.19 7.80
N LEU A 89 -2.32 -17.93 7.33
CA LEU A 89 -1.10 -17.25 6.90
C LEU A 89 -0.10 -17.12 8.05
N MET A 90 -0.58 -16.93 9.29
CA MET A 90 0.27 -16.82 10.49
C MET A 90 0.87 -18.16 10.92
N ALA A 91 0.16 -19.26 10.68
CA ALA A 91 0.63 -20.60 11.03
C ALA A 91 1.82 -21.01 10.14
N ARG A 92 1.79 -20.62 8.85
CA ARG A 92 2.89 -20.87 7.90
C ARG A 92 4.18 -20.15 8.29
N THR A 93 4.10 -18.91 8.78
CA THR A 93 5.28 -18.16 9.24
C THR A 93 5.90 -18.76 10.51
N ARG A 94 5.10 -19.48 11.33
CA ARG A 94 5.58 -20.16 12.55
C ARG A 94 6.18 -21.53 12.30
N GLU A 95 5.63 -22.30 11.37
CA GLU A 95 6.12 -23.65 11.05
C GLU A 95 7.31 -23.64 10.06
N GLY A 96 7.52 -22.55 9.32
CA GLY A 96 8.60 -22.41 8.33
C GLY A 96 10.02 -22.21 8.90
N TYR A 97 10.19 -22.02 10.21
CA TYR A 97 11.51 -21.82 10.81
C TYR A 97 12.34 -23.10 10.97
N GLU A 98 11.77 -24.30 10.77
CA GLU A 98 12.50 -25.56 10.94
C GLU A 98 12.95 -26.24 9.64
N ASN A 99 12.54 -25.74 8.47
CA ASN A 99 13.01 -26.28 7.20
C ASN A 99 12.76 -25.28 6.09
N THR A 100 13.81 -24.63 5.55
CA THR A 100 14.12 -24.59 4.10
C THR A 100 15.09 -23.46 3.68
N ASN A 101 16.32 -23.85 3.33
CA ASN A 101 17.27 -23.08 2.53
C ASN A 101 16.82 -22.81 1.06
N ASN A 102 15.53 -22.94 0.74
CA ASN A 102 14.99 -22.82 -0.62
C ASN A 102 13.76 -21.89 -0.75
N TYR A 103 13.05 -21.57 0.34
CA TYR A 103 11.89 -20.65 0.28
C TYR A 103 12.29 -19.16 0.31
N ASP A 104 13.54 -18.87 0.71
CA ASP A 104 14.12 -17.53 0.64
C ASP A 104 14.24 -17.00 -0.80
N GLN A 105 14.17 -17.83 -1.85
CA GLN A 105 14.26 -17.34 -3.24
C GLN A 105 12.91 -16.92 -3.83
N ASP A 106 11.81 -17.59 -3.48
CA ASP A 106 10.49 -17.32 -4.08
C ASP A 106 9.73 -16.22 -3.32
N PHE A 107 9.87 -16.14 -1.99
CA PHE A 107 9.39 -14.99 -1.20
C PHE A 107 10.07 -13.67 -1.65
N THR A 108 11.34 -13.79 -2.05
CA THR A 108 12.17 -12.69 -2.53
C THR A 108 11.80 -12.22 -3.95
N GLN A 109 11.14 -13.04 -4.78
CA GLN A 109 10.72 -12.61 -6.13
C GLN A 109 9.54 -11.62 -6.11
N THR A 110 8.55 -11.81 -5.24
CA THR A 110 7.45 -10.86 -5.08
C THR A 110 7.88 -9.61 -4.29
N MET A 111 8.84 -9.75 -3.37
CA MET A 111 9.44 -8.65 -2.59
C MET A 111 10.45 -7.80 -3.38
N ASN A 112 11.08 -8.32 -4.45
CA ASN A 112 12.09 -7.60 -5.25
C ASN A 112 11.51 -6.68 -6.36
N LEU A 113 10.21 -6.40 -6.34
CA LEU A 113 9.59 -5.44 -7.27
C LEU A 113 9.94 -3.97 -6.98
N GLU A 114 10.70 -3.68 -5.91
CA GLU A 114 10.86 -2.33 -5.36
C GLU A 114 11.80 -1.36 -6.12
N SER A 115 12.73 -1.79 -6.97
CA SER A 115 13.79 -0.84 -7.42
C SER A 115 13.78 -0.47 -8.90
N SER A 116 13.29 -1.36 -9.78
CA SER A 116 13.39 -1.14 -11.23
C SER A 116 12.28 -0.22 -11.76
N LYS A 117 11.02 -0.44 -11.34
CA LYS A 117 9.88 0.33 -11.84
C LYS A 117 9.82 1.76 -11.32
N PHE A 118 10.22 2.01 -10.07
CA PHE A 118 10.31 3.37 -9.53
C PHE A 118 11.35 4.20 -10.30
N ASN A 119 12.50 3.60 -10.65
CA ASN A 119 13.53 4.25 -11.45
C ASN A 119 13.12 4.44 -12.92
N GLU A 120 12.40 3.50 -13.51
CA GLU A 120 11.92 3.61 -14.90
C GLU A 120 10.78 4.65 -15.02
N PHE A 121 9.93 4.76 -13.99
CA PHE A 121 8.88 5.77 -13.86
C PHE A 121 9.46 7.19 -13.72
N MET A 122 10.52 7.36 -12.91
CA MET A 122 11.23 8.63 -12.78
C MET A 122 11.90 9.12 -14.08
N GLN A 123 12.01 8.28 -15.12
CA GLN A 123 12.66 8.64 -16.38
C GLN A 123 11.70 9.06 -17.50
N ARG A 124 10.39 8.72 -17.44
CA ARG A 124 9.48 8.93 -18.59
C ARG A 124 8.63 10.19 -18.55
N ASP A 125 8.28 10.68 -17.37
CA ASP A 125 7.29 11.77 -17.25
C ASP A 125 7.95 13.17 -17.20
N SER A 126 7.18 14.20 -17.56
CA SER A 126 7.60 15.60 -17.40
C SER A 126 7.78 15.97 -15.91
N ILE A 127 8.52 17.04 -15.63
CA ILE A 127 8.77 17.48 -14.24
C ILE A 127 7.44 17.80 -13.52
N ASP A 128 6.50 18.44 -14.20
CA ASP A 128 5.20 18.80 -13.64
C ASP A 128 4.34 17.56 -13.35
N GLU A 129 4.33 16.57 -14.25
CA GLU A 129 3.62 15.30 -14.02
C GLU A 129 4.22 14.51 -12.86
N LYS A 130 5.54 14.55 -12.68
CA LYS A 130 6.21 13.91 -11.53
C LYS A 130 5.82 14.59 -10.22
N GLU A 131 5.74 15.92 -10.21
CA GLU A 131 5.33 16.68 -9.05
C GLU A 131 3.88 16.34 -8.66
N ASP A 132 2.96 16.35 -9.62
CA ASP A 132 1.55 16.03 -9.40
C ASP A 132 1.36 14.60 -8.87
N ILE A 133 2.07 13.62 -9.43
CA ILE A 133 1.98 12.23 -8.99
C ILE A 133 2.56 12.07 -7.57
N LEU A 134 3.68 12.72 -7.26
CA LEU A 134 4.25 12.71 -5.91
C LEU A 134 3.32 13.35 -4.88
N ARG A 135 2.73 14.51 -5.21
CA ARG A 135 1.74 15.18 -4.35
C ARG A 135 0.53 14.31 -4.10
N LYS A 136 0.05 13.60 -5.13
CA LYS A 136 -1.06 12.65 -4.99
C LYS A 136 -0.69 11.49 -4.06
N ARG A 137 0.48 10.88 -4.24
CA ARG A 137 0.95 9.78 -3.38
C ARG A 137 1.15 10.20 -1.92
N ILE A 138 1.67 11.41 -1.69
CA ILE A 138 1.76 12.03 -0.35
C ILE A 138 0.37 12.11 0.28
N SER A 139 -0.61 12.68 -0.44
CA SER A 139 -1.97 12.82 0.08
C SER A 139 -2.63 11.48 0.42
N GLU A 140 -2.39 10.44 -0.38
CA GLU A 140 -2.93 9.09 -0.12
C GLU A 140 -2.29 8.47 1.12
N LEU A 141 -0.98 8.58 1.28
CA LEU A 141 -0.25 8.03 2.41
C LEU A 141 -0.62 8.76 3.72
N GLU A 142 -0.82 10.07 3.68
CA GLU A 142 -1.35 10.85 4.81
C GLU A 142 -2.76 10.44 5.20
N SER A 143 -3.63 10.20 4.21
CA SER A 143 -4.98 9.68 4.44
C SER A 143 -4.96 8.29 5.11
N MET A 144 -4.08 7.40 4.66
CA MET A 144 -3.89 6.07 5.27
C MET A 144 -3.39 6.17 6.72
N ILE A 145 -2.42 7.05 7.01
CA ILE A 145 -1.91 7.29 8.37
C ILE A 145 -3.01 7.87 9.28
N SER A 146 -3.81 8.81 8.77
CA SER A 146 -4.92 9.39 9.54
C SER A 146 -5.97 8.32 9.90
N LYS A 147 -6.32 7.45 8.94
CA LYS A 147 -7.24 6.33 9.16
C LYS A 147 -6.70 5.30 10.16
N SER A 148 -5.39 5.05 10.19
CA SER A 148 -4.78 4.11 11.14
C SER A 148 -4.81 4.64 12.57
N GLN A 149 -4.55 5.94 12.77
CA GLN A 149 -4.57 6.59 14.09
C GLN A 149 -5.96 6.55 14.76
N ILE A 150 -7.03 6.60 13.97
CA ILE A 150 -8.41 6.52 14.49
C ILE A 150 -8.74 5.12 15.07
N ARG A 151 -8.06 4.07 14.60
CA ARG A 151 -8.39 2.66 14.93
C ARG A 151 -7.51 2.05 16.04
N GLY A 152 -6.58 2.82 16.62
CA GLY A 152 -5.78 2.43 17.79
C GLY A 152 -4.38 1.88 17.46
N PRO A 153 -3.59 1.51 18.49
CA PRO A 153 -2.14 1.24 18.38
C PRO A 153 -1.78 -0.12 17.74
N LYS A 154 -2.73 -0.82 17.09
CA LYS A 154 -2.48 -2.14 16.46
C LYS A 154 -1.41 -2.08 15.36
N ASP A 155 -1.18 -0.90 14.79
CA ASP A 155 -0.38 -0.69 13.57
C ASP A 155 0.79 0.30 13.78
N ASP A 156 1.34 0.43 15.00
CA ASP A 156 2.39 1.44 15.30
C ASP A 156 3.62 1.31 14.39
N ARG A 157 4.12 0.09 14.19
CA ARG A 157 5.27 -0.19 13.31
C ARG A 157 4.96 0.08 11.84
N VAL A 158 3.78 -0.35 11.38
CA VAL A 158 3.31 -0.11 10.01
C VAL A 158 3.14 1.40 9.76
N THR A 159 2.61 2.12 10.75
CA THR A 159 2.47 3.58 10.72
C THR A 159 3.84 4.26 10.72
N SER A 160 4.83 3.72 11.44
CA SER A 160 6.21 4.22 11.37
C SER A 160 6.80 4.06 9.97
N LYS A 161 6.63 2.89 9.34
CA LYS A 161 7.08 2.65 7.96
C LYS A 161 6.41 3.58 6.96
N MET A 162 5.08 3.78 7.09
CA MET A 162 4.36 4.76 6.27
C MET A 162 4.94 6.17 6.43
N LYS A 163 5.30 6.59 7.65
CA LYS A 163 5.96 7.89 7.89
C LYS A 163 7.34 7.97 7.26
N ASP A 164 8.13 6.90 7.31
CA ASP A 164 9.46 6.86 6.69
C ASP A 164 9.38 6.99 5.16
N ILE A 165 8.43 6.30 4.54
CA ILE A 165 8.14 6.43 3.10
C ILE A 165 7.68 7.85 2.77
N LEU A 166 6.79 8.42 3.60
CA LEU A 166 6.28 9.79 3.44
C LEU A 166 7.42 10.83 3.49
N ILE A 167 8.37 10.67 4.42
CA ILE A 167 9.57 11.52 4.49
C ILE A 167 10.40 11.39 3.19
N GLY A 168 10.52 10.18 2.64
CA GLY A 168 11.15 9.94 1.34
C GLY A 168 10.48 10.71 0.20
N TYR A 169 9.15 10.69 0.13
CA TYR A 169 8.40 11.44 -0.88
C TYR A 169 8.53 12.95 -0.72
N TYR A 170 8.48 13.46 0.51
CA TYR A 170 8.71 14.89 0.76
C TYR A 170 10.10 15.36 0.34
N LYS A 171 11.15 14.55 0.56
CA LYS A 171 12.51 14.85 0.07
C LYS A 171 12.59 14.88 -1.45
N SER A 172 11.92 13.95 -2.13
CA SER A 172 11.85 13.92 -3.59
C SER A 172 11.05 15.09 -4.18
N LEU A 173 10.00 15.54 -3.48
CA LEU A 173 9.23 16.71 -3.87
C LEU A 173 10.05 18.01 -3.72
N ASP A 174 10.81 18.14 -2.63
CA ASP A 174 11.72 19.28 -2.41
C ASP A 174 12.84 19.32 -3.47
N SER A 175 13.38 18.17 -3.88
CA SER A 175 14.41 18.13 -4.92
C SER A 175 13.88 18.55 -6.28
N ILE A 176 12.67 18.13 -6.67
CA ILE A 176 11.99 18.58 -7.89
C ILE A 176 11.73 20.09 -7.85
N SER A 177 11.19 20.58 -6.74
CA SER A 177 10.86 22.01 -6.56
C SER A 177 12.10 22.90 -6.71
N ARG A 178 13.26 22.45 -6.19
CA ARG A 178 14.53 23.17 -6.32
C ARG A 178 15.10 23.14 -7.74
N VAL A 179 14.92 22.04 -8.48
CA VAL A 179 15.35 21.94 -9.88
C VAL A 179 14.54 22.91 -10.75
N SER A 180 13.21 22.97 -10.56
CA SER A 180 12.32 23.92 -11.26
C SER A 180 12.66 25.38 -10.98
N TYR A 181 13.09 25.69 -9.75
CA TYR A 181 13.54 27.05 -9.38
C TYR A 181 14.84 27.46 -10.12
N ILE A 182 15.79 26.53 -10.26
CA ILE A 182 17.07 26.81 -10.93
C ILE A 182 16.90 26.94 -12.45
N SER A 183 16.00 26.18 -13.08
CA SER A 183 15.70 26.30 -14.51
C SER A 183 14.78 27.48 -14.84
N GLY A 184 13.96 27.96 -13.89
CA GLY A 184 13.18 29.19 -14.02
C GLY A 184 14.02 30.48 -14.00
N ASP A 185 15.11 30.50 -13.22
CA ASP A 185 15.97 31.69 -13.06
C ASP A 185 16.95 31.94 -14.23
N MET A 186 17.14 30.96 -15.13
CA MET A 186 18.05 31.12 -16.28
C MET A 186 17.43 31.82 -17.49
N THR A 187 16.12 32.09 -17.51
CA THR A 187 15.49 32.83 -18.62
C THR A 187 15.60 34.36 -18.52
N ASN A 188 16.14 34.91 -17.43
CA ASN A 188 16.25 36.36 -17.21
C ASN A 188 17.67 36.93 -17.22
N ILE A 189 18.70 36.14 -17.50
CA ILE A 189 20.10 36.63 -17.50
C ILE A 189 20.47 37.34 -18.82
N GLU A 190 19.74 37.11 -19.93
CA GLU A 190 20.02 37.80 -21.20
C GLU A 190 19.45 39.23 -21.31
N GLU A 191 18.53 39.64 -20.42
CA GLU A 191 18.00 41.02 -20.43
C GLU A 191 18.87 42.02 -19.65
N TRP A 192 19.88 41.56 -18.90
CA TRP A 192 20.81 42.43 -18.18
C TRP A 192 22.07 42.82 -18.98
N TYR A 193 22.22 42.31 -20.20
CA TYR A 193 23.36 42.59 -21.09
C TYR A 193 22.97 43.37 -22.37
N ARG A 194 21.93 44.21 -22.31
CA ARG A 194 21.66 45.23 -23.35
C ARG A 194 21.62 46.63 -22.79
#